data_AF-A0A7S0QTE5-F1
#
_entry.id   AF-A0A7S0QTE5-F1
#
_cell.length_a   1.000
_cell.length_b   1.000
_cell.length_c   1.000
_cell.angle_alpha   90.00
_cell.angle_beta   90.00
_cell.angle_gamma   90.00
#
_symmetry.space_group_name_H-M   'P 1'
#
loop_
_entity.id
_entity.type
_entity.pdbx_description
1 polymer ?
#
loop_
_entity_poly.entity_id
_entity_poly.type
_entity_poly.pdbx_seq_one_letter_code
_entity_poly.pdbx_strand_id
1 'polypeptide(L)'
;MATKRNYRGAPTNGAAQGGSASSEDEERAAPSPPQRTSARRQPRVDLSRLETGSLRKYRRVYKLGDLGSGVSKEDLVPAVARHWQSQVVEEEYETLLAFAMTLRKQYVTGQSGTASKVKQKPGPKPRSQR
;
A
#
# COMPACT_ATOMS: atom_id res chain seq x y z
N MET A 1 -5.91 -52.51 18.81
CA MET A 1 -6.62 -51.25 19.15
C MET A 1 -7.70 -51.04 18.11
N ALA A 2 -8.97 -51.24 18.48
CA ALA A 2 -10.11 -51.26 17.57
C ALA A 2 -11.24 -50.33 18.07
N THR A 3 -11.62 -49.40 17.19
CA THR A 3 -12.95 -48.83 16.86
C THR A 3 -14.06 -48.67 17.90
N LYS A 4 -14.67 -47.46 17.95
CA LYS A 4 -16.13 -47.14 17.92
C LYS A 4 -16.35 -45.65 18.26
N ARG A 5 -16.58 -44.75 17.29
CA ARG A 5 -17.89 -44.26 16.79
C ARG A 5 -18.91 -43.96 17.90
N ASN A 6 -19.07 -42.69 18.26
CA ASN A 6 -20.26 -42.17 18.94
C ASN A 6 -20.97 -41.18 18.00
N TYR A 7 -22.18 -41.54 17.61
CA TYR A 7 -23.14 -40.66 16.95
C TYR A 7 -24.34 -40.48 17.89
N ARG A 8 -25.00 -39.32 17.75
CA ARG A 8 -26.45 -39.07 17.87
C ARG A 8 -26.97 -38.51 19.20
N GLY A 9 -27.59 -37.32 19.10
CA GLY A 9 -28.45 -36.75 20.13
C GLY A 9 -29.00 -35.37 19.76
N ALA A 10 -30.07 -35.33 18.97
CA ALA A 10 -31.05 -34.24 18.84
C ALA A 10 -32.39 -34.90 18.43
N PRO A 11 -33.56 -34.25 18.52
CA PRO A 11 -34.06 -33.21 19.44
C PRO A 11 -35.36 -33.67 20.16
N THR A 12 -35.81 -32.97 21.20
CA THR A 12 -37.13 -33.20 21.81
C THR A 12 -38.17 -32.25 21.23
N ASN A 13 -39.17 -32.82 20.55
CA ASN A 13 -40.39 -32.18 20.08
C ASN A 13 -41.40 -32.07 21.23
N GLY A 14 -41.90 -30.87 21.50
CA GLY A 14 -43.03 -30.62 22.40
C GLY A 14 -43.96 -29.59 21.77
N ALA A 15 -45.09 -30.05 21.23
CA ALA A 15 -46.15 -29.23 20.66
C ALA A 15 -47.16 -28.83 21.74
N ALA A 16 -47.64 -27.58 21.71
CA ALA A 16 -48.95 -27.20 22.23
C ALA A 16 -49.44 -25.92 21.54
N GLN A 17 -50.74 -25.90 21.25
CA GLN A 17 -51.50 -25.00 20.37
C GLN A 17 -51.90 -23.68 21.03
N GLY A 18 -52.25 -22.70 20.18
CA GLY A 18 -53.48 -21.92 20.36
C GLY A 18 -53.30 -20.40 20.52
N GLY A 19 -53.97 -19.64 19.65
CA GLY A 19 -54.24 -18.21 19.91
C GLY A 19 -54.31 -17.34 18.64
N SER A 20 -55.51 -17.13 18.16
CA SER A 20 -55.90 -16.24 17.04
C SER A 20 -56.16 -14.81 17.54
N ALA A 21 -55.82 -13.77 16.77
CA ALA A 21 -56.62 -12.55 16.54
C ALA A 21 -55.82 -11.44 15.83
N SER A 22 -56.46 -10.84 14.83
CA SER A 22 -56.03 -9.67 14.05
C SER A 22 -55.75 -8.41 14.87
N SER A 23 -54.85 -7.57 14.36
CA SER A 23 -55.13 -6.14 14.17
C SER A 23 -54.06 -5.52 13.27
N GLU A 24 -54.55 -4.69 12.34
CA GLU A 24 -53.84 -3.85 11.41
C GLU A 24 -53.10 -2.70 12.14
N ASP A 25 -52.33 -1.93 11.37
CA ASP A 25 -51.74 -0.62 11.64
C ASP A 25 -50.24 -0.47 11.99
N GLU A 26 -49.70 0.55 11.31
CA GLU A 26 -48.50 1.34 11.57
C GLU A 26 -47.11 0.76 11.26
N GLU A 27 -46.70 0.99 10.01
CA GLU A 27 -45.49 1.72 9.64
C GLU A 27 -44.53 2.03 10.81
N ARG A 28 -43.50 1.20 10.96
CA ARG A 28 -42.24 1.69 11.53
C ARG A 28 -41.10 1.10 10.73
N ALA A 29 -40.86 1.69 9.57
CA ALA A 29 -39.59 1.58 8.87
C ALA A 29 -38.49 1.85 9.90
N ALA A 30 -37.77 0.79 10.29
CA ALA A 30 -36.63 0.92 11.18
C ALA A 30 -35.69 1.97 10.55
N PRO A 31 -35.30 3.02 11.28
CA PRO A 31 -34.39 4.01 10.73
C PRO A 31 -33.12 3.29 10.32
N SER A 32 -32.86 3.27 9.01
CA SER A 32 -31.62 2.73 8.46
C SER A 32 -30.47 3.36 9.22
N PRO A 33 -29.51 2.58 9.75
CA PRO A 33 -28.41 3.14 10.51
C PRO A 33 -27.73 4.21 9.64
N PRO A 34 -27.43 5.40 10.19
CA PRO A 34 -26.84 6.48 9.41
C PRO A 34 -25.57 5.92 8.77
N GLN A 35 -25.58 5.83 7.43
CA GLN A 35 -24.39 5.53 6.67
C GLN A 35 -23.39 6.62 7.03
N ARG A 36 -22.40 6.29 7.86
CA ARG A 36 -21.32 7.18 8.24
C ARG A 36 -20.46 7.41 7.00
N THR A 37 -20.92 8.25 6.08
CA THR A 37 -20.20 8.69 4.89
C THR A 37 -19.19 9.76 5.31
N SER A 38 -18.22 9.34 6.11
CA SER A 38 -16.91 9.95 6.15
C SER A 38 -15.95 8.89 6.63
N ALA A 39 -15.81 7.84 5.81
CA ALA A 39 -14.55 7.13 5.74
C ALA A 39 -13.50 8.17 5.34
N ARG A 40 -12.87 8.77 6.35
CA ARG A 40 -11.72 9.67 6.21
C ARG A 40 -10.75 8.96 5.28
N ARG A 41 -10.69 9.38 4.02
CA ARG A 41 -9.84 8.73 3.03
C ARG A 41 -8.41 8.90 3.54
N GLN A 42 -7.84 7.84 4.08
CA GLN A 42 -6.43 7.78 4.44
C GLN A 42 -5.64 8.26 3.22
N PRO A 43 -4.69 9.21 3.38
CA PRO A 43 -3.89 9.69 2.26
C PRO A 43 -3.19 8.48 1.61
N ARG A 44 -3.54 8.17 0.36
CA ARG A 44 -2.96 7.05 -0.39
C ARG A 44 -1.79 7.54 -1.23
N VAL A 45 -0.71 6.77 -1.20
CA VAL A 45 0.44 7.01 -2.07
C VAL A 45 0.11 6.56 -3.49
N ASP A 46 0.26 7.47 -4.46
CA ASP A 46 0.12 7.17 -5.87
C ASP A 46 1.48 6.79 -6.48
N LEU A 47 1.70 5.48 -6.65
CA LEU A 47 2.94 4.93 -7.19
C LEU A 47 3.06 5.10 -8.72
N SER A 48 1.98 5.46 -9.42
CA SER A 48 2.01 5.72 -10.86
C SER A 48 2.81 6.99 -11.20
N ARG A 49 2.99 7.88 -10.22
CA ARG A 49 3.75 9.13 -10.36
C ARG A 49 5.26 8.94 -10.30
N LEU A 50 5.74 7.78 -9.85
CA LEU A 50 7.16 7.46 -9.83
C LEU A 50 7.68 7.20 -11.25
N GLU A 51 8.92 7.63 -11.51
CA GLU A 51 9.64 7.26 -12.72
C GLU A 51 9.90 5.75 -12.76
N THR A 52 9.92 5.19 -13.98
CA THR A 52 10.20 3.76 -14.20
C THR A 52 11.56 3.35 -13.61
N GLY A 53 12.55 4.26 -13.60
CA GLY A 53 13.85 4.03 -12.97
C GLY A 53 13.75 3.80 -11.46
N SER A 54 12.94 4.58 -10.77
CA SER A 54 12.70 4.45 -9.32
C SER A 54 11.96 3.15 -8.98
N LEU A 55 10.95 2.78 -9.77
CA LEU A 55 10.23 1.50 -9.60
C LEU A 55 11.17 0.30 -9.79
N ARG A 56 12.06 0.35 -10.80
CA ARG A 56 13.08 -0.69 -11.03
C ARG A 56 14.10 -0.75 -9.88
N LYS A 57 14.52 0.40 -9.34
CA LYS A 57 15.41 0.47 -8.18
C LYS A 57 14.77 -0.17 -6.96
N TYR A 58 13.52 0.18 -6.65
CA TYR A 58 12.76 -0.42 -5.56
C TYR A 58 12.68 -1.94 -5.70
N ARG A 59 12.31 -2.41 -6.89
CA ARG A 59 12.27 -3.85 -7.19
C ARG A 59 13.61 -4.54 -6.95
N ARG A 60 14.73 -3.95 -7.37
CA ARG A 60 16.07 -4.51 -7.16
C ARG A 60 16.43 -4.61 -5.68
N VAL A 61 16.15 -3.55 -4.91
CA VAL A 61 16.46 -3.49 -3.47
C VAL A 61 15.68 -4.55 -2.70
N TYR A 62 14.37 -4.68 -2.98
CA TYR A 62 13.48 -5.60 -2.28
C TYR A 62 13.30 -6.96 -2.98
N LYS A 63 14.08 -7.24 -4.03
CA LYS A 63 14.09 -8.50 -4.78
C LYS A 63 12.68 -8.97 -5.17
N LEU A 64 11.87 -8.05 -5.70
CA LEU A 64 10.48 -8.28 -6.11
C LEU A 64 10.39 -9.10 -7.41
N GLY A 65 10.66 -10.40 -7.30
CA GLY A 65 10.58 -11.39 -8.39
C GLY A 65 11.50 -11.14 -9.59
N ASP A 66 11.60 -12.11 -10.50
CA ASP A 66 12.37 -11.99 -11.74
C ASP A 66 11.47 -11.68 -12.94
N LEU A 67 10.90 -10.48 -12.94
CA LEU A 67 10.33 -9.89 -14.15
C LEU A 67 11.54 -9.42 -15.01
N GLY A 68 11.64 -9.71 -16.31
CA GLY A 68 12.84 -9.36 -17.09
C GLY A 68 13.29 -7.87 -17.03
N SER A 69 14.47 -7.56 -17.55
CA SER A 69 14.99 -6.18 -17.63
C SER A 69 14.16 -5.24 -18.51
N GLY A 70 13.22 -5.78 -19.30
CA GLY A 70 12.30 -5.07 -20.19
C GLY A 70 10.91 -4.77 -19.63
N VAL A 71 10.68 -5.00 -18.33
CA VAL A 71 9.32 -4.89 -17.76
C VAL A 71 8.80 -3.47 -17.81
N SER A 72 7.53 -3.35 -18.22
CA SER A 72 6.81 -2.10 -18.41
C SER A 72 6.49 -1.43 -17.08
N LYS A 73 6.18 -0.13 -17.11
CA LYS A 73 5.75 0.60 -15.91
C LYS A 73 4.44 0.04 -15.35
N GLU A 74 3.55 -0.38 -16.23
CA GLU A 74 2.23 -0.92 -15.91
C GLU A 74 2.32 -2.23 -15.12
N ASP A 75 3.33 -3.06 -15.39
CA ASP A 75 3.59 -4.29 -14.64
C ASP A 75 4.31 -4.04 -13.31
N LEU A 76 5.17 -3.01 -13.25
CA LEU A 76 5.94 -2.68 -12.05
C LEU A 76 5.08 -2.10 -10.93
N VAL A 77 4.14 -1.21 -11.26
CA VAL A 77 3.29 -0.52 -10.28
C VAL A 77 2.53 -1.50 -9.36
N PRO A 78 1.78 -2.50 -9.87
CA PRO A 78 1.03 -3.40 -8.99
C PRO A 78 1.95 -4.29 -8.15
N ALA A 79 3.11 -4.71 -8.69
CA ALA A 79 4.08 -5.50 -7.93
C ALA A 79 4.67 -4.71 -6.75
N VAL A 80 5.07 -3.46 -7.00
CA VAL A 80 5.58 -2.55 -5.96
C VAL A 80 4.48 -2.19 -4.96
N ALA A 81 3.24 -1.94 -5.42
CA ALA A 81 2.12 -1.59 -4.56
C ALA A 81 1.81 -2.69 -3.53
N ARG A 82 1.79 -3.95 -3.95
CA ARG A 82 1.55 -5.09 -3.05
C ARG A 82 2.60 -5.17 -1.93
N HIS A 83 3.88 -5.05 -2.29
CA HIS A 83 4.96 -5.11 -1.32
C HIS A 83 5.03 -3.86 -0.43
N TRP A 84 4.79 -2.68 -1.00
CA TRP A 84 4.73 -1.43 -0.24
C TRP A 84 3.66 -1.49 0.86
N GLN A 85 2.48 -2.03 0.53
CA GLN A 85 1.38 -2.20 1.49
C GLN A 85 1.67 -3.23 2.58
N SER A 86 2.58 -4.17 2.34
CA SER A 86 2.99 -5.16 3.34
C SER A 86 4.19 -4.73 4.19
N GLN A 87 4.78 -3.54 3.93
CA GLN A 87 5.89 -3.05 4.74
C GLN A 87 5.38 -2.61 6.11
N VAL A 88 6.00 -3.19 7.14
CA VAL A 88 5.86 -2.73 8.52
C VAL A 88 7.11 -1.92 8.85
N VAL A 89 6.92 -0.72 9.39
CA VAL A 89 7.98 0.23 9.68
C VAL A 89 7.99 0.49 11.18
N GLU A 90 9.13 0.30 11.83
CA GLU A 90 9.33 0.65 13.23
C GLU A 90 9.67 2.14 13.34
N GLU A 91 8.78 2.90 13.98
CA GLU A 91 8.77 4.37 13.91
C GLU A 91 9.88 5.01 14.75
N GLU A 92 10.18 4.47 15.92
CA GLU A 92 10.79 5.26 16.99
C GLU A 92 12.30 5.44 16.87
N TYR A 93 13.04 4.43 16.41
CA TYR A 93 14.52 4.51 16.40
C TYR A 93 15.15 4.22 15.06
N GLU A 94 14.72 3.19 14.33
CA GLU A 94 15.42 2.82 13.10
C GLU A 94 15.07 3.74 11.94
N THR A 95 13.79 4.00 11.71
CA THR A 95 13.35 4.69 10.49
C THR A 95 13.61 6.19 10.55
N LEU A 96 13.16 6.85 11.61
CA LEU A 96 13.28 8.31 11.74
C LEU A 96 14.75 8.75 11.89
N LEU A 97 15.55 8.01 12.67
CA LEU A 97 16.96 8.33 12.84
C LEU A 97 17.75 8.09 11.55
N ALA A 98 17.52 6.96 10.86
CA ALA A 98 18.19 6.69 9.58
C ALA A 98 17.82 7.75 8.53
N PHE A 99 16.57 8.18 8.48
CA PHE A 99 16.12 9.25 7.60
C PHE A 99 16.82 10.59 7.91
N ALA A 100 16.79 11.04 9.16
CA ALA A 100 17.42 12.30 9.58
C ALA A 100 18.94 12.30 9.33
N MET A 101 19.61 11.20 9.63
CA MET A 101 21.05 11.05 9.41
C MET A 101 21.41 11.03 7.92
N THR A 102 20.58 10.37 7.08
CA THR A 102 20.77 10.35 5.63
C THR A 102 20.62 11.75 5.03
N LEU A 103 19.60 12.50 5.45
CA LEU A 103 19.43 13.89 5.04
C LEU A 103 20.64 14.74 5.45
N ARG A 104 21.03 14.69 6.72
CA ARG A 104 22.20 15.43 7.23
C ARG A 104 23.45 15.13 6.41
N LYS A 105 23.71 13.86 6.11
CA LYS A 105 24.85 13.44 5.26
C LYS A 105 24.78 14.05 3.87
N GLN A 106 23.60 14.09 3.25
CA GLN A 106 23.42 14.69 1.92
C GLN A 106 23.63 16.21 1.91
N TYR A 107 23.17 16.91 2.95
CA TYR A 107 23.40 18.35 3.10
C TYR A 107 24.89 18.68 3.28
N VAL A 108 25.60 17.92 4.11
CA VAL A 108 27.03 18.13 4.37
C VAL A 108 27.90 17.75 3.17
N THR A 109 27.51 16.70 2.42
CA THR A 109 28.27 16.22 1.26
C THR A 109 28.01 17.04 -0.01
N GLY A 110 27.12 18.04 0.03
CA GLY A 110 26.84 18.94 -1.09
C GLY A 110 26.31 18.21 -2.33
N GLN A 111 24.99 18.01 -2.41
CA GLN A 111 24.28 17.67 -3.65
C GLN A 111 24.88 16.52 -4.49
N SER A 112 24.77 15.28 -4.01
CA SER A 112 24.89 14.10 -4.90
C SER A 112 23.51 13.51 -5.22
N GLY A 113 22.63 14.34 -5.76
CA GLY A 113 21.31 13.95 -6.24
C GLY A 113 20.98 14.65 -7.54
N THR A 114 21.35 14.02 -8.66
CA THR A 114 20.94 14.36 -10.03
C THR A 114 21.23 15.79 -10.50
N ALA A 115 22.51 16.20 -10.54
CA ALA A 115 22.92 17.26 -11.45
C ALA A 115 23.01 16.68 -12.87
N SER A 116 21.99 16.90 -13.68
CA SER A 116 22.04 16.70 -15.12
C SER A 116 23.29 17.39 -15.67
N LYS A 117 24.24 16.59 -16.15
CA LYS A 117 25.47 17.06 -16.77
C LYS A 117 25.12 17.72 -18.10
N VAL A 118 24.74 19.00 -18.07
CA VAL A 118 24.70 19.86 -19.25
C VAL A 118 26.13 19.92 -19.78
N LYS A 119 26.32 19.30 -20.94
CA LYS A 119 27.57 19.20 -21.67
C LYS A 119 27.94 20.61 -22.16
N GLN A 120 28.64 21.39 -21.34
CA GLN A 120 29.24 22.66 -21.76
C GLN A 120 30.19 22.38 -22.93
N LYS A 121 29.85 22.90 -24.11
CA LYS A 121 30.78 23.00 -25.24
C LYS A 121 31.89 23.97 -24.83
N PRO A 122 33.19 23.64 -25.02
CA PRO A 122 34.26 24.59 -24.80
C PRO A 122 34.13 25.73 -25.84
N GLY A 123 34.00 26.96 -25.36
CA GLY A 123 34.01 28.17 -26.20
C GLY A 123 35.39 28.39 -26.86
N PRO A 124 35.45 29.17 -27.95
CA PRO A 124 36.66 29.34 -28.73
C PRO A 124 37.73 30.08 -27.91
N LYS A 125 38.98 29.61 -28.02
CA LYS A 125 40.13 30.22 -27.35
C LYS A 125 40.37 31.64 -27.88
N PRO A 126 40.75 32.61 -27.03
CA PRO A 126 41.14 33.94 -27.49
C PRO A 126 42.44 33.87 -28.28
N ARG A 127 42.41 34.44 -29.48
CA ARG A 127 43.56 34.63 -30.37
C ARG A 127 44.49 35.66 -29.72
N SER A 128 45.61 35.20 -29.19
CA SER A 128 46.68 36.08 -28.72
C SER A 128 47.29 36.79 -29.93
N GLN A 129 47.15 38.12 -29.99
CA GLN A 129 48.00 38.97 -30.81
C GLN A 129 49.08 39.56 -29.92
N ARG A 130 50.31 39.05 -30.04
CA ARG A 130 51.56 39.81 -30.13
C ARG A 130 52.75 38.88 -30.15
#